data_AF-A0A7C4LHF2-F1
#
_entry.id   AF-A0A7C4LHF2-F1
#
_cell.length_a   1.000
_cell.length_b   1.000
_cell.length_c   1.000
_cell.angle_alpha   90.00
_cell.angle_beta   90.00
_cell.angle_gamma   90.00
#
_symmetry.space_group_name_H-M   'P 1'
#
loop_
_entity.id
_entity.type
_entity.pdbx_description
1 polymer ?
#
loop_
_entity_poly.entity_id
_entity_poly.type
_entity_poly.pdbx_seq_one_letter_code
_entity_poly.pdbx_strand_id
1 'polypeptide(L)'
;MGTDGRLGLVVRLAFGVAGGAFLLMVVGSMVVETLLPLWREGAYAELALNCLGLPLLLAGTLAFVWGGWRFLAGTGSVTGGDVAFGERRLRLRDPETPTAEKRRLESEQLGALWRAWKPGLAWLAAGFGLISLGSLIINGLPDALGLP
;
A
#
# COMPACT_ATOMS: atom_id res chain seq x y z
N MET A 1 16.47 -30.13 13.84
CA MET A 1 15.11 -29.55 13.88
C MET A 1 15.10 -28.14 14.55
N GLY A 2 16.08 -27.27 14.25
CA GLY A 2 16.24 -25.99 14.99
C GLY A 2 16.87 -24.81 14.23
N THR A 3 17.08 -24.94 12.92
CA THR A 3 17.70 -23.90 12.07
C THR A 3 16.67 -22.96 11.43
N ASP A 4 15.48 -23.47 11.11
CA ASP A 4 14.43 -22.69 10.41
C ASP A 4 13.84 -21.57 11.28
N GLY A 5 13.73 -21.80 12.60
CA GLY A 5 13.24 -20.80 13.54
C GLY A 5 14.19 -19.62 13.76
N ARG A 6 15.51 -19.87 13.72
CA ARG A 6 16.53 -18.82 13.89
C ARG A 6 16.67 -17.96 12.64
N LEU A 7 16.66 -18.57 11.45
CA LEU A 7 16.70 -17.84 10.18
C LEU A 7 15.46 -16.93 10.05
N GLY A 8 14.27 -17.45 10.38
CA GLY A 8 13.03 -16.67 10.36
C GLY A 8 13.04 -15.49 11.34
N LEU A 9 13.61 -15.67 12.54
CA LEU A 9 13.74 -14.59 13.53
C LEU A 9 14.72 -13.51 13.06
N VAL A 10 15.89 -13.89 12.53
CA VAL A 10 16.90 -12.94 12.03
C VAL A 10 16.36 -12.12 10.86
N VAL A 11 15.66 -12.74 9.92
CA VAL A 11 15.05 -12.04 8.78
C VAL A 11 14.00 -11.03 9.26
N ARG A 12 13.11 -11.43 10.18
CA ARG A 12 12.10 -10.51 10.75
C ARG A 12 12.75 -9.33 11.47
N LEU A 13 13.80 -9.58 12.25
CA LEU A 13 14.56 -8.52 12.93
C LEU A 13 15.23 -7.60 11.93
N ALA A 14 15.87 -8.13 10.88
CA ALA A 14 16.52 -7.33 9.85
C ALA A 14 15.52 -6.41 9.13
N PHE A 15 14.34 -6.92 8.76
CA PHE A 15 13.27 -6.10 8.18
C PHE A 15 12.74 -5.06 9.16
N GLY A 16 12.58 -5.42 10.44
CA GLY A 16 12.16 -4.48 11.48
C GLY A 16 13.17 -3.34 11.68
N VAL A 17 14.47 -3.67 11.73
CA VAL A 17 15.56 -2.69 11.86
C VAL A 17 15.65 -1.82 10.61
N ALA A 18 15.61 -2.40 9.41
CA ALA A 18 15.65 -1.65 8.16
C ALA A 18 14.44 -0.72 8.01
N GLY A 19 13.23 -1.19 8.33
CA GLY A 19 12.02 -0.38 8.31
C GLY A 19 12.06 0.74 9.35
N GLY A 20 12.56 0.46 10.56
CA GLY A 20 12.76 1.46 11.60
C GLY A 20 13.79 2.53 11.20
N ALA A 21 14.93 2.12 10.64
CA ALA A 21 15.96 3.03 10.15
C ALA A 21 15.44 3.91 9.00
N PHE A 22 14.67 3.34 8.07
CA PHE A 22 14.01 4.09 7.00
C PHE A 22 13.03 5.13 7.56
N LEU A 23 12.15 4.74 8.50
CA LEU A 23 11.24 5.69 9.14
C LEU A 23 11.98 6.80 9.88
N LEU A 24 13.07 6.46 10.57
CA LEU A 24 13.90 7.45 11.27
C LEU A 24 14.54 8.44 10.28
N MET A 25 15.02 7.97 9.13
CA MET A 25 15.56 8.83 8.07
C MET A 25 14.49 9.74 7.49
N VAL A 26 13.30 9.21 7.21
CA VAL A 26 12.18 10.01 6.66
C VAL A 26 11.73 11.08 7.67
N VAL A 27 11.50 10.70 8.92
CA VAL A 27 11.10 11.65 9.97
C VAL A 27 12.22 12.67 10.23
N GLY A 28 13.47 12.21 10.26
CA GLY A 28 14.63 13.09 10.42
C GLY A 28 14.75 14.13 9.31
N SER A 29 14.58 13.70 8.05
CA SER A 29 14.56 14.60 6.89
C SER A 29 13.39 15.60 7.00
N MET A 30 12.17 15.14 7.32
CA MET A 30 11.02 16.04 7.54
C MET A 30 11.27 17.11 8.62
N VAL A 31 11.89 16.73 9.73
CA VAL A 31 12.20 17.67 10.81
C VAL A 31 13.23 18.70 10.36
N VAL A 32 14.31 18.26 9.72
CA VAL A 32 15.45 19.13 9.36
C VAL A 32 15.15 20.00 8.14
N GLU A 33 14.46 19.46 7.15
CA GLU A 33 14.23 20.11 5.85
C GLU A 33 12.89 20.85 5.77
N THR A 34 11.93 20.53 6.65
CA THR A 34 10.60 21.16 6.61
C THR A 34 10.24 21.86 7.91
N LEU A 35 10.18 21.14 9.03
CA LEU A 35 9.66 21.70 10.29
C LEU A 35 10.59 22.76 10.91
N LEU A 36 11.90 22.50 10.92
CA LEU A 36 12.88 23.41 11.50
C LEU A 36 13.01 24.73 10.70
N PRO A 37 13.04 24.72 9.36
CA PRO A 37 12.94 25.95 8.56
C PRO A 37 11.67 26.75 8.87
N LEU A 38 10.49 26.14 8.83
CA LEU A 38 9.22 26.82 9.11
C LEU A 38 9.18 27.43 10.51
N TRP A 39 9.72 26.73 11.51
CA TRP A 39 9.86 27.26 12.86
C TRP A 39 10.77 28.50 12.89
N ARG A 40 11.91 28.46 12.19
CA ARG A 40 12.88 29.58 12.14
C ARG A 40 12.33 30.80 11.40
N GLU A 41 11.50 30.58 10.39
CA GLU A 41 10.86 31.62 9.60
C GLU A 41 9.63 32.23 10.30
N GLY A 42 9.18 31.64 11.42
CA GLY A 42 7.99 32.08 12.14
C GLY A 42 6.68 31.73 11.42
N ALA A 43 6.74 30.84 10.44
CA ALA A 43 5.64 30.30 9.65
C ALA A 43 4.85 29.26 10.46
N TYR A 44 4.25 29.69 11.58
CA TYR A 44 3.63 28.79 12.56
C TYR A 44 2.35 28.13 12.05
N ALA A 45 1.63 28.76 11.11
CA ALA A 45 0.42 28.18 10.52
C ALA A 45 0.77 27.01 9.60
N GLU A 46 1.74 27.21 8.71
CA GLU A 46 2.31 26.20 7.82
C GLU A 46 2.97 25.08 8.61
N LEU A 47 3.68 25.41 9.69
CA LEU A 47 4.24 24.43 10.62
C LEU A 47 3.14 23.54 11.22
N ALA A 48 2.05 24.13 11.71
CA ALA A 48 0.94 23.37 12.29
C ALA A 48 0.28 22.45 11.25
N LEU A 49 0.09 22.95 10.02
CA LEU A 49 -0.44 22.15 8.91
C LEU A 49 0.49 21.01 8.52
N ASN A 50 1.81 21.23 8.49
CA ASN A 50 2.80 20.17 8.25
C ASN A 50 2.82 19.13 9.37
N CYS A 51 2.71 19.55 10.63
CA CYS A 51 2.60 18.63 11.78
C CYS A 51 1.35 17.73 11.71
N LEU A 52 0.29 18.15 11.02
CA LEU A 52 -0.91 17.34 10.79
C LEU A 52 -0.84 16.52 9.49
N GLY A 53 -0.41 17.13 8.40
CA GLY A 53 -0.39 16.53 7.07
C GLY A 53 0.70 15.47 6.90
N LEU A 54 1.88 15.64 7.49
CA LEU A 54 3.00 14.69 7.36
C LEU A 54 2.66 13.34 7.99
N PRO A 55 2.11 13.25 9.22
CA PRO A 55 1.60 11.99 9.76
C PRO A 55 0.53 11.33 8.87
N LEU A 56 -0.36 12.13 8.27
CA LEU A 56 -1.37 11.61 7.34
C LEU A 56 -0.73 11.02 6.08
N LEU A 57 0.24 11.70 5.47
CA LEU A 57 0.99 11.22 4.32
C LEU A 57 1.72 9.90 4.63
N LEU A 58 2.37 9.83 5.80
CA LEU A 58 3.07 8.62 6.24
C LEU A 58 2.11 7.45 6.48
N ALA A 59 1.01 7.70 7.20
CA ALA A 59 -0.02 6.70 7.45
C ALA A 59 -0.66 6.21 6.13
N GLY A 60 -0.94 7.13 5.21
CA GLY A 60 -1.47 6.82 3.88
C GLY A 60 -0.49 6.00 3.04
N THR A 61 0.79 6.34 3.07
CA THR A 61 1.85 5.58 2.38
C THR A 61 1.98 4.15 2.94
N LEU A 62 1.98 4.00 4.26
CA LEU A 62 2.00 2.68 4.89
C LEU A 62 0.76 1.85 4.53
N ALA A 63 -0.42 2.45 4.57
CA ALA A 63 -1.66 1.80 4.16
C ALA A 63 -1.64 1.39 2.68
N PHE A 64 -1.08 2.23 1.81
CA PHE A 64 -0.92 1.95 0.38
C PHE A 64 0.04 0.78 0.15
N VAL A 65 1.22 0.80 0.77
CA VAL A 65 2.20 -0.30 0.67
C VAL A 65 1.61 -1.61 1.20
N TRP A 66 0.93 -1.57 2.34
CA TRP A 66 0.24 -2.73 2.91
C TRP A 66 -0.87 -3.25 1.97
N GLY A 67 -1.65 -2.36 1.38
CA GLY A 67 -2.66 -2.72 0.38
C GLY A 67 -2.06 -3.38 -0.86
N GLY A 68 -0.95 -2.84 -1.36
CA GLY A 68 -0.18 -3.42 -2.46
C GLY A 68 0.34 -4.81 -2.14
N TRP A 69 0.92 -5.01 -0.96
CA TRP A 69 1.33 -6.34 -0.49
C TRP A 69 0.15 -7.32 -0.44
N ARG A 70 -1.00 -6.92 0.15
CA ARG A 70 -2.20 -7.78 0.22
C ARG A 70 -2.74 -8.12 -1.17
N PHE A 71 -2.69 -7.17 -2.11
CA PHE A 71 -3.10 -7.39 -3.49
C PHE A 71 -2.21 -8.44 -4.17
N LEU A 72 -0.89 -8.33 -4.03
CA LEU A 72 0.07 -9.29 -4.59
C LEU A 72 -0.06 -10.67 -3.93
N ALA A 73 -0.17 -10.71 -2.59
CA ALA A 73 -0.36 -11.96 -1.85
C ALA A 73 -1.67 -12.66 -2.24
N GLY A 74 -2.76 -11.92 -2.41
CA GLY A 74 -4.04 -12.45 -2.90
C GLY A 74 -3.96 -12.96 -4.34
N THR A 75 -3.20 -12.28 -5.20
CA THR A 75 -2.94 -12.77 -6.56
C THR A 75 -2.15 -14.07 -6.52
N GLY A 76 -1.11 -14.14 -5.69
CA GLY A 76 -0.28 -15.34 -5.52
C GLY A 76 -1.09 -16.53 -4.97
N SER A 77 -1.97 -16.31 -4.00
CA SER A 77 -2.79 -17.39 -3.43
C SER A 77 -3.77 -17.99 -4.45
N VAL A 78 -4.36 -17.17 -5.33
CA VAL A 78 -5.27 -17.65 -6.38
C VAL A 78 -4.49 -18.32 -7.52
N THR A 79 -3.40 -17.71 -7.97
CA THR A 79 -2.67 -18.19 -9.15
C THR A 79 -1.75 -19.38 -8.89
N GLY A 80 -1.20 -19.49 -7.67
CA GLY A 80 -0.28 -20.57 -7.29
C GLY A 80 -0.84 -21.53 -6.25
N GLY A 81 -1.91 -21.16 -5.52
CA GLY A 81 -2.46 -21.96 -4.42
C GLY A 81 -3.80 -22.63 -4.70
N ASP A 82 -4.58 -22.15 -5.67
CA ASP A 82 -5.89 -22.72 -6.02
C ASP A 82 -5.77 -23.65 -7.25
N VAL A 83 -5.77 -24.96 -7.01
CA VAL A 83 -5.75 -25.98 -8.07
C VAL A 83 -6.92 -25.81 -9.03
N ALA A 84 -8.10 -25.46 -8.52
CA ALA A 84 -9.29 -25.25 -9.36
C ALA A 84 -9.13 -24.00 -10.24
N PHE A 85 -8.38 -22.98 -9.80
CA PHE A 85 -8.06 -21.84 -10.66
C PHE A 85 -7.16 -22.26 -11.83
N GLY A 86 -6.16 -23.11 -11.56
CA GLY A 86 -5.28 -23.71 -12.57
C GLY A 86 -6.03 -24.58 -13.59
N GLU A 87 -6.90 -25.47 -13.12
CA GLU A 87 -7.72 -26.33 -13.99
C GLU A 87 -8.65 -25.51 -14.90
N ARG A 88 -9.30 -24.48 -14.35
CA ARG A 88 -10.15 -23.57 -15.14
C ARG A 88 -9.33 -22.83 -16.20
N ARG A 89 -8.09 -22.44 -15.89
CA ARG A 89 -7.18 -21.79 -16.84
C ARG A 89 -6.79 -22.72 -17.98
N LEU A 90 -6.60 -24.01 -17.70
CA LEU A 90 -6.31 -25.02 -18.71
C LEU A 90 -7.52 -25.23 -19.64
N ARG A 91 -8.72 -25.38 -19.08
CA ARG A 91 -9.97 -25.49 -19.88
C ARG A 91 -10.25 -24.26 -20.75
N LEU A 92 -9.94 -23.07 -20.26
CA LEU A 92 -10.08 -21.84 -21.07
C LEU A 92 -9.16 -21.82 -22.30
N ARG A 93 -8.00 -22.49 -22.23
CA ARG A 93 -7.04 -22.61 -23.34
C ARG A 93 -7.37 -23.75 -24.30
N ASP A 94 -8.26 -24.64 -23.92
CA ASP A 94 -8.66 -25.77 -24.74
C ASP A 94 -9.56 -25.29 -25.90
N PRO A 95 -9.16 -25.52 -27.17
CA PRO A 95 -9.99 -25.18 -28.32
C PRO A 95 -11.32 -25.94 -28.35
N GLU A 96 -11.42 -27.12 -27.74
CA GLU A 96 -12.63 -27.94 -27.72
C GLU A 96 -13.68 -27.45 -26.71
N THR A 97 -13.29 -26.57 -25.78
CA THR A 97 -14.24 -26.05 -24.77
C THR A 97 -15.26 -25.11 -25.44
N PRO A 98 -16.58 -25.36 -25.29
CA PRO A 98 -17.63 -24.54 -25.89
C PRO A 98 -17.58 -23.07 -25.47
N THR A 99 -17.94 -22.16 -26.37
CA THR A 99 -17.91 -20.71 -26.12
C THR A 99 -18.74 -20.27 -24.91
N ALA A 100 -19.91 -20.90 -24.69
CA ALA A 100 -20.75 -20.61 -23.53
C ALA A 100 -20.08 -21.02 -22.21
N GLU A 101 -19.35 -22.14 -22.22
CA GLU A 101 -18.60 -22.62 -21.06
C GLU A 101 -17.37 -21.75 -20.81
N LYS A 102 -16.67 -21.29 -21.87
CA LYS A 102 -15.56 -20.34 -21.75
C LYS A 102 -15.98 -19.05 -21.05
N ARG A 103 -17.09 -18.44 -21.46
CA ARG A 103 -17.61 -17.21 -20.81
C ARG A 103 -17.90 -17.40 -19.33
N ARG A 104 -18.50 -18.55 -18.97
CA ARG A 104 -18.75 -18.89 -17.56
C ARG A 104 -17.44 -18.99 -16.80
N LEU A 105 -16.48 -19.77 -17.31
CA LEU A 105 -15.17 -19.97 -16.67
C LEU A 105 -14.38 -18.66 -16.54
N GLU A 106 -14.44 -17.76 -17.53
CA GLU A 106 -13.84 -16.41 -17.46
C GLU A 106 -14.43 -15.60 -16.31
N SER A 107 -15.76 -15.55 -16.20
CA SER A 107 -16.43 -14.83 -15.11
C SER A 107 -16.08 -15.40 -13.73
N GLU A 108 -15.95 -16.73 -13.61
CA GLU A 108 -15.54 -17.39 -12.38
C GLU A 108 -14.08 -17.07 -12.01
N GLN A 109 -13.18 -16.98 -13.00
CA GLN A 109 -11.79 -16.57 -12.78
C GLN A 109 -11.67 -15.10 -12.38
N LEU A 110 -12.37 -14.21 -13.08
CA LEU A 110 -12.41 -12.79 -12.72
C LEU A 110 -13.03 -12.59 -11.34
N GLY A 111 -14.07 -13.34 -11.00
CA GLY A 111 -14.69 -13.32 -9.68
C GLY A 111 -13.77 -13.85 -8.57
N ALA A 112 -12.91 -14.83 -8.85
CA ALA A 112 -11.91 -15.31 -7.91
C ALA A 112 -10.81 -14.25 -7.68
N LEU A 113 -10.28 -13.67 -8.75
CA LEU A 113 -9.28 -12.59 -8.69
C LEU A 113 -9.82 -11.37 -7.97
N TRP A 114 -11.04 -10.93 -8.31
CA TRP A 114 -11.68 -9.77 -7.70
C TRP A 114 -11.86 -9.93 -6.19
N ARG A 115 -12.30 -11.12 -5.74
CA ARG A 115 -12.42 -11.42 -4.30
C ARG A 115 -11.09 -11.38 -3.58
N ALA A 116 -10.01 -11.84 -4.23
CA ALA A 116 -8.67 -11.78 -3.68
C ALA A 116 -8.10 -10.35 -3.65
N TRP A 117 -8.41 -9.53 -4.66
CA TRP A 117 -7.93 -8.15 -4.78
C TRP A 117 -8.68 -7.16 -3.89
N LYS A 118 -9.99 -7.35 -3.71
CA LYS A 118 -10.86 -6.45 -2.95
C LYS A 118 -10.26 -5.94 -1.63
N PRO A 119 -9.72 -6.79 -0.73
CA PRO A 119 -9.11 -6.29 0.51
C PRO A 119 -7.87 -5.42 0.24
N GLY A 120 -7.01 -5.79 -0.71
CA GLY A 120 -5.84 -4.99 -1.09
C GLY A 120 -6.23 -3.64 -1.69
N LEU A 121 -7.21 -3.63 -2.60
CA LEU A 121 -7.76 -2.42 -3.21
C LEU A 121 -8.41 -1.48 -2.20
N ALA A 122 -9.11 -2.01 -1.18
CA ALA A 122 -9.67 -1.19 -0.11
C ALA A 122 -8.58 -0.44 0.68
N TRP A 123 -7.47 -1.12 0.99
CA TRP A 123 -6.32 -0.50 1.64
C TRP A 123 -5.59 0.50 0.74
N LEU A 124 -5.44 0.18 -0.55
CA LEU A 124 -4.86 1.10 -1.53
C LEU A 124 -5.70 2.38 -1.67
N ALA A 125 -7.02 2.25 -1.74
CA ALA A 125 -7.94 3.38 -1.82
C ALA A 125 -7.90 4.23 -0.54
N ALA A 126 -7.90 3.58 0.64
CA ALA A 126 -7.76 4.28 1.92
C ALA A 126 -6.41 5.00 2.03
N GLY A 127 -5.32 4.34 1.62
CA GLY A 127 -3.98 4.92 1.60
C GLY A 127 -3.89 6.12 0.66
N PHE A 128 -4.44 6.00 -0.55
CA PHE A 128 -4.54 7.11 -1.50
C PHE A 128 -5.35 8.28 -0.92
N GLY A 129 -6.50 8.00 -0.31
CA GLY A 129 -7.33 9.04 0.32
C GLY A 129 -6.59 9.80 1.43
N LEU A 130 -5.85 9.09 2.29
CA LEU A 130 -5.02 9.71 3.33
C LEU A 130 -3.87 10.53 2.74
N ILE A 131 -3.22 10.03 1.67
CA ILE A 131 -2.16 10.77 0.97
C ILE A 131 -2.72 12.06 0.35
N SER A 132 -3.84 11.97 -0.37
CA SER A 132 -4.49 13.13 -0.97
C SER A 132 -4.91 14.15 0.09
N LEU A 133 -5.48 13.69 1.21
CA LEU A 133 -5.86 14.57 2.31
C LEU A 133 -4.65 15.24 2.97
N GLY A 134 -3.57 14.49 3.23
CA GLY A 134 -2.32 15.06 3.74
C GLY A 134 -1.73 16.10 2.78
N SER A 135 -1.76 15.83 1.48
CA SER A 135 -1.31 16.78 0.44
C SER A 135 -2.18 18.03 0.37
N LEU A 136 -3.51 17.89 0.54
CA LEU A 136 -4.42 19.04 0.62
C LEU A 136 -4.14 19.88 1.87
N ILE A 137 -3.82 19.26 3.01
CA ILE A 137 -3.47 19.97 4.25
C ILE A 137 -2.15 20.74 4.09
N ILE A 138 -1.14 20.14 3.48
CA ILE A 138 0.21 20.74 3.37
C ILE A 138 0.28 21.78 2.24
N ASN A 139 -0.39 21.56 1.12
CA ASN A 139 -0.25 22.41 -0.06
C ASN A 139 -1.52 23.19 -0.38
N GLY A 140 -2.68 22.50 -0.44
CA GLY A 140 -3.92 23.13 -0.89
C GLY A 140 -4.54 24.12 0.12
N LEU A 141 -4.42 23.83 1.42
CA LEU A 141 -4.97 24.67 2.49
C LEU A 141 -4.17 25.97 2.66
N PRO A 142 -2.84 25.96 2.70
CA PRO A 142 -2.05 27.20 2.67
C PRO A 142 -2.40 28.10 1.49
N ASP A 143 -2.42 27.54 0.28
CA ASP A 143 -2.79 28.26 -0.94
C ASP A 143 -4.19 28.89 -0.83
N ALA A 144 -5.17 28.14 -0.33
CA ALA A 144 -6.55 28.61 -0.18
C ALA A 144 -6.70 29.69 0.92
N LEU A 145 -5.83 29.66 1.92
CA LEU A 145 -5.81 30.62 3.03
C LEU A 145 -4.95 31.85 2.74
N GLY A 146 -4.25 31.88 1.60
CA GLY A 146 -3.31 32.96 1.25
C GLY A 146 -2.10 33.01 2.19
N LEU A 147 -1.72 31.86 2.74
CA LEU A 147 -0.52 31.70 3.54
C LEU A 147 0.72 31.72 2.62
N PRO A 148 1.84 32.34 3.06
CA PRO A 148 3.07 32.46 2.27
C PRO A 148 3.73 31.13 1.90
#